data_AF-A0A9W8UVL2-F1
#
_entry.id   AF-A0A9W8UVL2-F1
#
_cell.length_a   1.000
_cell.length_b   1.000
_cell.length_c   1.000
_cell.angle_alpha   90.00
_cell.angle_beta   90.00
_cell.angle_gamma   90.00
#
_symmetry.space_group_name_H-M   'P 1'
#
loop_
_entity.id
_entity.type
_entity.pdbx_description
1 polymer ?
#
loop_
_entity_poly.entity_id
_entity_poly.type
_entity_poly.pdbx_seq_one_letter_code
_entity_poly.pdbx_strand_id
1 'polypeptide(L)'
;MHLDHKIPWNTAASHFSVMPSNTEGRFDLVALGLPSQASTLGHFSRVVSATIKEFSETELTKVPPAPSSAKLFSDDVLVFPERHFGLGPHDTNSALHNPLSTSHQDVKYWQTRAERGNFSSSDGDLADAVKMLVVIAAVAPEKPLRVEALAALLRLASETPLSQLRNVHWGHAFGADLVAGVALQIYMLLNLTEAVQCRQREQISLLKIDPLMGFLNRDALQDYDYPAQNIPHRAFWSSIGVLNLGRGSAAGNEDDVVDPLAQADDEIHEEARSGLRQYLKDCFAILYVYDVVLRQVCGSDEAEEFWAEEVAHVFWRLGCQMEDN
;
A
#
# COMPACT_ATOMS: atom_id res chain seq x y z
N MET A 1 -8.58 -14.59 -5.01
CA MET A 1 -7.45 -14.27 -4.10
C MET A 1 -6.14 -14.24 -4.90
N HIS A 2 -5.26 -13.26 -4.65
CA HIS A 2 -3.93 -13.16 -5.24
C HIS A 2 -2.94 -14.06 -4.48
N LEU A 3 -2.04 -14.73 -5.19
CA LEU A 3 -1.04 -15.66 -4.62
C LEU A 3 -1.63 -16.75 -3.70
N ASP A 4 -2.82 -17.27 -4.02
CA ASP A 4 -3.50 -18.34 -3.27
C ASP A 4 -2.73 -19.67 -3.19
N HIS A 5 -1.83 -19.91 -4.15
CA HIS A 5 -0.91 -21.03 -4.16
C HIS A 5 0.31 -20.84 -3.23
N LYS A 6 0.58 -19.63 -2.73
CA LYS A 6 1.72 -19.32 -1.83
C LYS A 6 1.25 -18.87 -0.44
N ILE A 7 0.28 -17.98 -0.37
CA ILE A 7 -0.21 -17.39 0.88
C ILE A 7 -1.44 -18.18 1.37
N PRO A 8 -1.47 -18.65 2.63
CA PRO A 8 -2.51 -19.56 3.12
C PRO A 8 -3.79 -18.81 3.53
N TRP A 9 -4.42 -18.12 2.58
CA TRP A 9 -5.63 -17.31 2.79
C TRP A 9 -6.78 -18.11 3.40
N ASN A 10 -7.03 -19.32 2.90
CA ASN A 10 -8.11 -20.19 3.41
C ASN A 10 -7.89 -20.59 4.88
N THR A 11 -6.63 -20.74 5.28
CA THR A 11 -6.23 -21.06 6.65
C THR A 11 -6.45 -19.86 7.59
N ALA A 12 -6.17 -18.64 7.14
CA ALA A 12 -6.54 -17.44 7.91
C ALA A 12 -8.07 -17.27 7.97
N ALA A 13 -8.76 -17.44 6.84
CA ALA A 13 -10.21 -17.27 6.70
C ALA A 13 -11.05 -18.19 7.61
N SER A 14 -10.51 -19.34 8.06
CA SER A 14 -11.22 -20.19 9.01
C SER A 14 -11.40 -19.56 10.40
N HIS A 15 -10.67 -18.47 10.69
CA HIS A 15 -10.74 -17.73 11.95
C HIS A 15 -11.66 -16.50 11.89
N PHE A 16 -12.33 -16.28 10.76
CA PHE A 16 -13.20 -15.12 10.56
C PHE A 16 -14.57 -15.54 10.03
N SER A 17 -15.58 -14.71 10.31
CA SER A 17 -16.91 -14.79 9.70
C SER A 17 -17.32 -13.41 9.22
N VAL A 18 -18.00 -13.33 8.08
CA VAL A 18 -18.80 -12.14 7.78
C VAL A 18 -20.10 -12.22 8.57
N MET A 19 -20.49 -11.12 9.21
CA MET A 19 -21.73 -11.03 10.00
C MET A 19 -22.35 -9.64 9.84
N PRO A 20 -23.67 -9.47 9.97
CA PRO A 20 -24.29 -8.14 10.01
C PRO A 20 -23.64 -7.27 11.09
N SER A 21 -23.32 -6.02 10.75
CA SER A 21 -22.74 -5.07 11.71
C SER A 21 -23.83 -4.29 12.45
N ASN A 22 -23.42 -3.41 13.37
CA ASN A 22 -24.34 -2.49 14.05
C ASN A 22 -24.87 -1.39 13.12
N THR A 23 -24.25 -1.20 11.95
CA THR A 23 -24.69 -0.25 10.93
C THR A 23 -25.67 -0.96 10.00
N GLU A 24 -26.86 -0.40 9.80
CA GLU A 24 -27.90 -1.02 8.97
C GLU A 24 -27.39 -1.30 7.54
N GLY A 25 -27.61 -2.53 7.06
CA GLY A 25 -27.21 -2.95 5.71
C GLY A 25 -25.70 -3.17 5.51
N ARG A 26 -24.90 -3.05 6.58
CA ARG A 26 -23.45 -3.31 6.57
C ARG A 26 -23.11 -4.63 7.24
N PHE A 27 -21.90 -5.10 6.95
CA PHE A 27 -21.37 -6.35 7.47
C PHE A 27 -19.97 -6.13 8.03
N ASP A 28 -19.63 -6.84 9.09
CA ASP A 28 -18.31 -6.81 9.70
C ASP A 28 -17.57 -8.12 9.41
N LEU A 29 -16.24 -8.07 9.47
CA LEU A 29 -15.37 -9.23 9.41
C LEU A 29 -14.91 -9.58 10.83
N VAL A 30 -15.62 -10.51 11.45
CA VAL A 30 -15.50 -10.78 12.88
C VAL A 30 -14.53 -11.94 13.14
N ALA A 31 -13.55 -11.72 14.01
CA ALA A 31 -12.69 -12.78 14.53
C ALA A 31 -13.48 -13.76 15.41
N LEU A 32 -13.29 -15.06 15.19
CA LEU A 32 -14.03 -16.12 15.89
C LEU A 32 -13.43 -16.51 17.25
N GLY A 33 -12.24 -16.01 17.59
CA GLY A 33 -11.58 -16.29 18.88
C GLY A 33 -11.28 -17.77 19.10
N LEU A 34 -10.93 -18.50 18.03
CA LEU A 34 -10.65 -19.93 18.12
C LEU A 34 -9.33 -20.18 18.90
N PRO A 35 -9.20 -21.28 19.65
CA PRO A 35 -7.99 -21.56 20.44
C PRO A 35 -6.69 -21.62 19.62
N SER A 36 -6.79 -21.99 18.33
CA SER A 36 -5.64 -22.07 17.42
C SER A 36 -5.35 -20.76 16.68
N GLN A 37 -6.03 -19.66 16.98
CA GLN A 37 -5.91 -18.40 16.25
C GLN A 37 -4.47 -17.88 16.25
N ALA A 38 -3.83 -17.74 17.42
CA ALA A 38 -2.48 -17.21 17.51
C ALA A 38 -1.46 -18.02 16.69
N SER A 39 -1.47 -19.36 16.84
CA SER A 39 -0.54 -20.22 16.10
C SER A 39 -0.82 -20.23 14.59
N THR A 40 -2.09 -20.17 14.19
CA THR A 40 -2.49 -20.15 12.77
C THR A 40 -2.13 -18.84 12.10
N LEU A 41 -2.48 -17.71 12.72
CA LEU A 41 -2.18 -16.37 12.19
C LEU A 41 -0.68 -16.06 12.28
N GLY A 42 0.03 -16.60 13.27
CA GLY A 42 1.50 -16.56 13.33
C GLY A 42 2.17 -17.37 12.22
N HIS A 43 1.63 -18.53 11.83
CA HIS A 43 2.08 -19.23 10.63
C HIS A 43 1.80 -18.40 9.36
N PHE A 44 0.60 -17.85 9.22
CA PHE A 44 0.24 -16.98 8.10
C PHE A 44 1.21 -15.80 7.96
N SER A 45 1.48 -15.10 9.06
CA SER A 45 2.39 -13.94 9.10
C SER A 45 3.78 -14.32 8.59
N ARG A 46 4.36 -15.42 9.10
CA ARG A 46 5.67 -15.91 8.61
C ARG A 46 5.68 -16.22 7.11
N VAL A 47 4.60 -16.80 6.58
CA VAL A 47 4.51 -17.12 5.14
C VAL A 47 4.40 -15.85 4.30
N VAL A 48 3.62 -14.86 4.73
CA VAL A 48 3.52 -13.56 4.04
C VAL A 48 4.88 -12.85 4.02
N SER A 49 5.54 -12.72 5.18
CA SER A 49 6.86 -12.07 5.26
C SER A 49 7.91 -12.78 4.41
N ALA A 50 7.93 -14.12 4.44
CA ALA A 50 8.83 -14.90 3.59
C ALA A 50 8.54 -14.72 2.09
N THR A 51 7.27 -14.61 1.71
CA THR A 51 6.87 -14.36 0.32
C THR A 51 7.29 -12.96 -0.13
N ILE A 52 7.11 -11.93 0.72
CA ILE A 52 7.58 -10.57 0.42
C ILE A 52 9.10 -10.56 0.19
N LYS A 53 9.85 -11.23 1.08
CA LYS A 53 11.31 -11.38 0.98
C LYS A 53 11.76 -12.07 -0.31
N GLU A 54 11.12 -13.18 -0.69
CA GLU A 54 11.45 -13.89 -1.93
C GLU A 54 11.32 -12.99 -3.17
N PHE A 55 10.23 -12.19 -3.21
CA PHE A 55 10.00 -11.26 -4.30
C PHE A 55 10.95 -10.06 -4.24
N SER A 56 11.30 -9.56 -3.06
CA SER A 56 12.23 -8.44 -2.91
C SER A 56 13.65 -8.82 -3.33
N GLU A 57 14.12 -10.01 -2.94
CA GLU A 57 15.39 -10.58 -3.39
C GLU A 57 15.41 -10.71 -4.92
N THR A 58 14.30 -11.17 -5.51
CA THR A 58 14.16 -11.25 -6.97
C THR A 58 14.17 -9.87 -7.62
N GLU A 59 13.50 -8.88 -7.03
CA GLU A 59 13.43 -7.51 -7.57
C GLU A 59 14.80 -6.84 -7.56
N LEU A 60 15.57 -7.03 -6.48
CA LEU A 60 16.92 -6.48 -6.33
C LEU A 60 17.87 -6.95 -7.44
N THR A 61 17.72 -8.18 -7.95
CA THR A 61 18.56 -8.69 -9.06
C THR A 61 18.38 -7.93 -10.37
N LYS A 62 17.31 -7.14 -10.51
CA LYS A 62 16.98 -6.41 -11.75
C LYS A 62 17.68 -5.06 -11.83
N VAL A 63 18.26 -4.57 -10.72
CA VAL A 63 18.90 -3.26 -10.66
C VAL A 63 20.37 -3.39 -11.06
N PRO A 64 20.82 -2.75 -12.15
CA PRO A 64 22.23 -2.72 -12.49
C PRO A 64 23.02 -1.88 -11.46
N PRO A 65 24.33 -2.11 -11.32
CA PRO A 65 25.20 -1.23 -10.52
C PRO A 65 25.03 0.22 -10.97
N ALA A 66 24.79 1.13 -10.02
CA ALA A 66 24.38 2.49 -10.33
C ALA A 66 25.40 3.20 -11.24
N PRO A 67 24.98 3.72 -12.41
CA PRO A 67 25.80 4.65 -13.17
C PRO A 67 25.92 5.97 -12.41
N SER A 68 27.07 6.66 -12.50
CA SER A 68 27.29 7.98 -11.90
C SER A 68 26.56 9.08 -12.67
N SER A 69 25.24 8.97 -12.84
CA SER A 69 24.42 10.05 -13.39
C SER A 69 24.39 11.22 -12.41
N ALA A 70 24.45 12.44 -12.94
CA ALA A 70 24.30 13.66 -12.14
C ALA A 70 22.90 13.77 -11.53
N LYS A 71 21.85 13.37 -12.27
CA LYS A 71 20.47 13.28 -11.76
C LYS A 71 20.23 11.91 -11.13
N LEU A 72 19.48 11.89 -10.04
CA LEU A 72 19.04 10.70 -9.33
C LEU A 72 18.04 9.87 -10.15
N PHE A 73 17.14 10.54 -10.86
CA PHE A 73 16.17 9.95 -11.79
C PHE A 73 15.82 10.92 -12.92
N SER A 74 15.32 10.40 -14.03
CA SER A 74 14.97 11.12 -15.25
C SER A 74 13.72 11.98 -15.11
N ASP A 75 13.49 12.83 -16.10
CA ASP A 75 12.25 13.64 -16.16
C ASP A 75 11.03 12.75 -16.46
N ASP A 76 11.21 11.56 -17.03
CA ASP A 76 10.13 10.60 -17.25
C ASP A 76 9.63 9.99 -15.93
N VAL A 77 10.53 9.67 -14.99
CA VAL A 77 10.15 9.29 -13.62
C VAL A 77 9.46 10.45 -12.90
N LEU A 78 9.96 11.68 -13.09
CA LEU A 78 9.37 12.87 -12.47
C LEU A 78 7.92 13.10 -12.89
N VAL A 79 7.59 12.99 -14.19
CA VAL A 79 6.24 13.27 -14.72
C VAL A 79 5.32 12.05 -14.70
N PHE A 80 5.82 10.87 -14.32
CA PHE A 80 5.02 9.65 -14.26
C PHE A 80 3.76 9.81 -13.39
N PRO A 81 3.80 10.37 -12.17
CA PRO A 81 2.62 10.47 -11.32
C PRO A 81 1.51 11.31 -11.96
N GLU A 82 1.88 12.40 -12.65
CA GLU A 82 0.94 13.25 -13.40
C GLU A 82 0.26 12.48 -14.53
N ARG A 83 1.04 11.73 -15.32
CA ARG A 83 0.52 10.97 -16.47
C ARG A 83 -0.30 9.75 -16.08
N HIS A 84 0.15 9.02 -15.07
CA HIS A 84 -0.42 7.72 -14.72
C HIS A 84 -1.59 7.84 -13.75
N PHE A 85 -1.51 8.75 -12.77
CA PHE A 85 -2.55 8.95 -11.77
C PHE A 85 -3.41 10.21 -12.01
N GLY A 86 -3.13 10.99 -13.07
CA GLY A 86 -3.87 12.20 -13.40
C GLY A 86 -3.65 13.35 -12.41
N LEU A 87 -2.49 13.40 -11.75
CA LEU A 87 -2.17 14.43 -10.76
C LEU A 87 -1.84 15.77 -11.42
N GLY A 88 -2.08 16.85 -10.69
CA GLY A 88 -1.54 18.16 -11.02
C GLY A 88 -0.03 18.23 -10.80
N PRO A 89 0.64 19.27 -11.33
CA PRO A 89 2.07 19.49 -11.12
C PRO A 89 2.39 19.68 -9.63
N HIS A 90 3.66 19.50 -9.26
CA HIS A 90 4.11 19.73 -7.89
C HIS A 90 3.82 21.17 -7.42
N ASP A 91 3.10 21.31 -6.31
CA ASP A 91 2.75 22.61 -5.70
C ASP A 91 2.66 22.48 -4.19
N THR A 92 1.75 21.62 -3.73
CA THR A 92 1.48 21.38 -2.31
C THR A 92 1.50 19.89 -1.99
N ASN A 93 1.67 19.55 -0.72
CA ASN A 93 1.59 18.17 -0.25
C ASN A 93 0.11 17.74 -0.24
N SER A 94 -0.33 17.12 -1.32
CA SER A 94 -1.71 16.66 -1.53
C SER A 94 -1.72 15.43 -2.43
N ALA A 95 -2.71 14.56 -2.26
CA ALA A 95 -2.95 13.37 -3.05
C ALA A 95 -3.42 13.70 -4.48
N LEU A 96 -3.59 14.99 -4.78
CA LEU A 96 -3.99 15.51 -6.10
C LEU A 96 -2.83 16.15 -6.85
N HIS A 97 -1.65 16.30 -6.22
CA HIS A 97 -0.47 16.91 -6.82
C HIS A 97 0.71 15.94 -6.82
N ASN A 98 1.61 16.12 -7.78
CA ASN A 98 2.80 15.30 -7.90
C ASN A 98 3.70 15.42 -6.65
N PRO A 99 4.00 14.32 -5.92
CA PRO A 99 4.92 14.36 -4.78
C PRO A 99 6.38 14.62 -5.19
N LEU A 100 6.71 14.45 -6.47
CA LEU A 100 8.06 14.64 -7.00
C LEU A 100 8.23 16.05 -7.59
N SER A 101 9.42 16.62 -7.37
CA SER A 101 9.84 17.90 -7.94
C SER A 101 11.22 17.76 -8.57
N THR A 102 11.63 18.75 -9.36
CA THR A 102 12.98 18.81 -9.93
C THR A 102 14.08 18.81 -8.87
N SER A 103 13.80 19.34 -7.67
CA SER A 103 14.75 19.33 -6.55
C SER A 103 15.07 17.92 -6.07
N HIS A 104 14.07 17.02 -6.11
CA HIS A 104 14.25 15.62 -5.70
C HIS A 104 15.17 14.83 -6.63
N GLN A 105 15.44 15.32 -7.86
CA GLN A 105 16.40 14.71 -8.78
C GLN A 105 17.86 14.98 -8.39
N ASP A 106 18.16 15.92 -7.49
CA ASP A 106 19.53 16.25 -7.08
C ASP A 106 19.85 15.62 -5.73
N VAL A 107 20.79 14.66 -5.68
CA VAL A 107 21.17 14.01 -4.41
C VAL A 107 21.74 15.02 -3.39
N LYS A 108 22.37 16.11 -3.85
CA LYS A 108 22.86 17.15 -2.94
C LYS A 108 21.72 17.85 -2.22
N TYR A 109 20.54 17.98 -2.85
CA TYR A 109 19.37 18.52 -2.17
C TYR A 109 19.04 17.70 -0.92
N TRP A 110 18.98 16.37 -1.06
CA TRP A 110 18.74 15.45 0.05
C TRP A 110 19.84 15.52 1.11
N GLN A 111 21.11 15.55 0.70
CA GLN A 111 22.25 15.66 1.61
C GLN A 111 22.21 16.98 2.41
N THR A 112 21.97 18.11 1.74
CA THR A 112 21.86 19.42 2.41
C THR A 112 20.66 19.48 3.35
N ARG A 113 19.56 18.79 3.06
CA ARG A 113 18.43 18.66 4.00
C ARG A 113 18.85 17.88 5.26
N ALA A 114 19.61 16.80 5.10
CA ALA A 114 20.17 16.01 6.20
C ALA A 114 21.34 16.70 6.95
N GLU A 115 22.01 17.68 6.35
CA GLU A 115 23.09 18.43 7.02
C GLU A 115 22.55 19.38 8.12
N ARG A 116 21.27 19.75 8.06
CA ARG A 116 20.61 20.58 9.08
C ARG A 116 20.30 19.82 10.38
N GLY A 117 20.66 18.54 10.44
CA GLY A 117 20.32 17.59 11.49
C GLY A 117 19.64 16.36 10.89
N ASN A 118 19.21 15.43 11.74
CA ASN A 118 18.41 14.29 11.28
C ASN A 118 17.13 14.77 10.59
N PHE A 119 16.65 14.01 9.60
CA PHE A 119 15.34 14.26 9.01
C PHE A 119 14.27 14.29 10.12
N SER A 120 13.31 15.20 9.96
CA SER A 120 12.30 15.47 10.98
C SER A 120 10.92 15.62 10.36
N SER A 121 9.92 16.00 11.17
CA SER A 121 8.57 16.28 10.69
C SER A 121 8.50 17.38 9.61
N SER A 122 9.52 18.24 9.53
CA SER A 122 9.62 19.27 8.48
C SER A 122 10.07 18.75 7.12
N ASP A 123 10.43 17.47 7.03
CA ASP A 123 10.92 16.78 5.83
C ASP A 123 9.89 15.76 5.31
N GLY A 124 8.61 15.95 5.63
CA GLY A 124 7.52 15.06 5.16
C GLY A 124 7.43 15.00 3.63
N ASP A 125 7.85 16.06 2.93
CA ASP A 125 7.92 16.11 1.47
C ASP A 125 8.92 15.09 0.92
N LEU A 126 10.04 14.89 1.63
CA LEU A 126 11.02 13.87 1.30
C LEU A 126 10.46 12.46 1.53
N ALA A 127 9.67 12.26 2.59
CA ALA A 127 8.99 10.98 2.81
C ALA A 127 7.98 10.70 1.68
N ASP A 128 7.21 11.70 1.25
CA ASP A 128 6.27 11.60 0.12
C ASP A 128 6.96 11.30 -1.21
N ALA A 129 8.13 11.91 -1.45
CA ALA A 129 8.95 11.60 -2.59
C ALA A 129 9.44 10.13 -2.57
N VAL A 130 9.85 9.62 -1.40
CA VAL A 130 10.23 8.20 -1.24
C VAL A 130 9.04 7.27 -1.50
N LYS A 131 7.88 7.56 -0.90
CA LYS A 131 6.64 6.81 -1.13
C LYS A 131 6.30 6.74 -2.61
N MET A 132 6.37 7.88 -3.32
CA MET A 132 6.08 7.93 -4.74
C MET A 132 7.11 7.16 -5.57
N LEU A 133 8.40 7.25 -5.28
CA LEU A 133 9.42 6.43 -5.95
C LEU A 133 9.18 4.92 -5.75
N VAL A 134 8.75 4.50 -4.55
CA VAL A 134 8.34 3.10 -4.28
C VAL A 134 7.15 2.72 -5.14
N VAL A 135 6.12 3.57 -5.21
CA VAL A 135 4.95 3.34 -6.07
C VAL A 135 5.36 3.21 -7.54
N ILE A 136 6.19 4.12 -8.06
CA ILE A 136 6.66 4.06 -9.46
C ILE A 136 7.42 2.76 -9.73
N ALA A 137 8.34 2.38 -8.84
CA ALA A 137 9.10 1.14 -8.94
C ALA A 137 8.20 -0.11 -8.93
N ALA A 138 7.07 -0.06 -8.24
CA ALA A 138 6.10 -1.15 -8.18
C ALA A 138 5.18 -1.21 -9.41
N VAL A 139 4.60 -0.07 -9.82
CA VAL A 139 3.41 -0.06 -10.70
C VAL A 139 3.67 0.43 -12.12
N ALA A 140 4.80 1.07 -12.41
CA ALA A 140 5.02 1.61 -13.74
C ALA A 140 4.98 0.51 -14.82
N PRO A 141 4.21 0.69 -15.91
CA PRO A 141 4.03 -0.35 -16.93
C PRO A 141 5.34 -0.64 -17.66
N GLU A 142 6.16 0.39 -17.83
CA GLU A 142 7.45 0.33 -18.49
C GLU A 142 8.52 -0.19 -17.54
N LYS A 143 9.14 -1.32 -17.90
CA LYS A 143 10.25 -1.91 -17.12
C LYS A 143 11.40 -0.93 -16.85
N PRO A 144 11.85 -0.09 -17.81
CA PRO A 144 12.93 0.87 -17.55
C PRO A 144 12.61 1.85 -16.42
N LEU A 145 11.39 2.40 -16.37
CA LEU A 145 10.97 3.32 -15.30
C LEU A 145 10.97 2.65 -13.93
N ARG A 146 10.51 1.39 -13.84
CA ARG A 146 10.54 0.64 -12.59
C ARG A 146 11.96 0.44 -12.06
N VAL A 147 12.86 0.02 -12.94
CA VAL A 147 14.27 -0.21 -12.59
C VAL A 147 14.96 1.10 -12.22
N GLU A 148 14.67 2.18 -12.93
CA GLU A 148 15.24 3.51 -12.63
C GLU A 148 14.78 4.03 -11.27
N ALA A 149 13.49 3.97 -10.96
CA ALA A 149 12.95 4.40 -9.67
C ALA A 149 13.52 3.57 -8.51
N LEU A 150 13.67 2.25 -8.68
CA LEU A 150 14.29 1.40 -7.67
C LEU A 150 15.80 1.71 -7.51
N ALA A 151 16.51 1.96 -8.62
CA ALA A 151 17.91 2.38 -8.57
C ALA A 151 18.09 3.72 -7.83
N ALA A 152 17.17 4.67 -8.04
CA ALA A 152 17.13 5.94 -7.33
C ALA A 152 16.95 5.74 -5.81
N LEU A 153 16.01 4.88 -5.40
CA LEU A 153 15.80 4.54 -3.99
C LEU A 153 17.05 3.92 -3.34
N LEU A 154 17.68 2.96 -4.01
CA LEU A 154 18.89 2.30 -3.52
C LEU A 154 20.07 3.27 -3.43
N ARG A 155 20.20 4.18 -4.39
CA ARG A 155 21.21 5.24 -4.34
C ARG A 155 20.96 6.20 -3.18
N LEU A 156 19.72 6.66 -2.98
CA LEU A 156 19.36 7.49 -1.82
C LEU A 156 19.66 6.79 -0.50
N ALA A 157 19.31 5.51 -0.38
CA ALA A 157 19.59 4.70 0.81
C ALA A 157 21.09 4.63 1.13
N SER A 158 21.96 4.69 0.13
CA SER A 158 23.41 4.68 0.31
C SER A 158 24.04 6.06 0.57
N GLU A 159 23.40 7.14 0.10
CA GLU A 159 23.97 8.50 0.13
C GLU A 159 23.32 9.41 1.19
N THR A 160 22.25 8.96 1.84
CA THR A 160 21.44 9.75 2.80
C THR A 160 20.93 8.87 3.94
N PRO A 161 20.60 9.42 5.12
CA PRO A 161 20.07 8.65 6.24
C PRO A 161 18.58 8.32 6.06
N LEU A 162 18.24 7.62 4.97
CA LEU A 162 16.87 7.37 4.52
C LEU A 162 16.01 6.64 5.56
N SER A 163 16.63 5.84 6.44
CA SER A 163 15.95 5.20 7.58
C SER A 163 15.26 6.18 8.53
N GLN A 164 15.73 7.44 8.61
CA GLN A 164 15.12 8.48 9.44
C GLN A 164 13.77 8.98 8.89
N LEU A 165 13.49 8.78 7.59
CA LEU A 165 12.20 9.09 6.99
C LEU A 165 11.18 7.96 7.15
N ARG A 166 11.59 6.81 7.73
CA ARG A 166 10.73 5.64 7.86
C ARG A 166 9.49 5.93 8.69
N ASN A 167 9.69 6.34 9.94
CA ASN A 167 8.63 6.52 10.93
C ASN A 167 8.63 7.97 11.44
N VAL A 168 8.26 8.90 10.56
CA VAL A 168 8.12 10.32 10.91
C VAL A 168 6.67 10.64 11.22
N HIS A 169 6.45 11.32 12.34
CA HIS A 169 5.13 11.66 12.82
C HIS A 169 5.10 13.03 13.53
N TRP A 170 4.00 13.76 13.38
CA TRP A 170 3.69 14.96 14.17
C TRP A 170 2.18 15.21 14.24
N GLY A 171 1.53 14.65 15.27
CA GLY A 171 0.07 14.67 15.41
C GLY A 171 -0.64 13.65 14.51
N HIS A 172 -0.11 13.38 13.32
CA HIS A 172 -0.45 12.26 12.43
C HIS A 172 0.84 11.68 11.80
N ALA A 173 0.75 10.50 11.20
CA ALA A 173 1.90 9.79 10.61
C ALA A 173 2.06 10.15 9.13
N PHE A 174 3.30 10.36 8.67
CA PHE A 174 3.62 10.63 7.27
C PHE A 174 4.93 9.99 6.82
N GLY A 175 5.44 9.03 7.60
CA GLY A 175 6.63 8.24 7.29
C GLY A 175 6.54 7.48 5.95
N ALA A 176 7.71 7.10 5.43
CA ALA A 176 7.82 6.31 4.23
C ALA A 176 7.25 4.89 4.40
N ASP A 177 7.21 4.36 5.63
CA ASP A 177 6.63 3.04 5.94
C ASP A 177 5.14 2.94 5.62
N LEU A 178 4.41 4.06 5.67
CA LEU A 178 2.98 4.09 5.38
C LEU A 178 2.63 3.59 3.98
N VAL A 179 3.51 3.73 2.98
CA VAL A 179 3.23 3.20 1.64
C VAL A 179 3.06 1.69 1.65
N ALA A 180 3.87 1.00 2.46
CA ALA A 180 3.79 -0.44 2.63
C ALA A 180 2.65 -0.83 3.57
N GLY A 181 2.49 -0.14 4.70
CA GLY A 181 1.45 -0.45 5.68
C GLY A 181 0.03 -0.30 5.12
N VAL A 182 -0.24 0.80 4.41
CA VAL A 182 -1.54 1.04 3.76
C VAL A 182 -1.81 0.02 2.65
N ALA A 183 -0.80 -0.29 1.82
CA ALA A 183 -0.91 -1.30 0.78
C ALA A 183 -1.14 -2.72 1.36
N LEU A 184 -0.46 -3.08 2.46
CA LEU A 184 -0.62 -4.36 3.12
C LEU A 184 -2.02 -4.50 3.71
N GLN A 185 -2.50 -3.46 4.39
CA GLN A 185 -3.81 -3.47 5.04
C GLN A 185 -4.93 -3.77 4.02
N ILE A 186 -4.96 -3.05 2.89
CA ILE A 186 -5.99 -3.30 1.87
C ILE A 186 -5.78 -4.61 1.14
N TYR A 187 -4.54 -4.98 0.86
CA TYR A 187 -4.21 -6.26 0.23
C TYR A 187 -4.71 -7.44 1.05
N MET A 188 -4.42 -7.44 2.35
CA MET A 188 -4.89 -8.48 3.27
C MET A 188 -6.41 -8.45 3.42
N LEU A 189 -7.00 -7.27 3.60
CA LEU A 189 -8.44 -7.13 3.80
C LEU A 189 -9.23 -7.69 2.61
N LEU A 190 -8.90 -7.29 1.39
CA LEU A 190 -9.59 -7.75 0.18
C LEU A 190 -9.45 -9.27 -0.02
N ASN A 191 -8.23 -9.81 0.12
CA ASN A 191 -8.01 -11.25 -0.04
C ASN A 191 -8.69 -12.08 1.06
N LEU A 192 -8.66 -11.59 2.30
CA LEU A 192 -9.29 -12.29 3.43
C LEU A 192 -10.81 -12.24 3.34
N THR A 193 -11.40 -11.09 3.00
CA THR A 193 -12.85 -10.98 2.78
C THR A 193 -13.32 -11.95 1.70
N GLU A 194 -12.62 -12.00 0.56
CA GLU A 194 -12.93 -12.95 -0.52
C GLU A 194 -12.83 -14.41 -0.04
N ALA A 195 -11.77 -14.75 0.69
CA ALA A 195 -11.55 -16.09 1.23
C ALA A 195 -12.68 -16.53 2.18
N VAL A 196 -13.14 -15.61 3.05
CA VAL A 196 -14.21 -15.87 4.02
C VAL A 196 -15.56 -16.01 3.30
N GLN A 197 -15.87 -15.11 2.37
CA GLN A 197 -17.09 -15.19 1.57
C GLN A 197 -17.18 -16.50 0.77
N CYS A 198 -16.08 -16.90 0.10
CA CYS A 198 -15.96 -18.19 -0.58
C CYS A 198 -16.26 -19.38 0.36
N ARG A 199 -15.71 -19.35 1.58
CA ARG A 199 -15.92 -20.40 2.60
C ARG A 199 -17.38 -20.46 3.06
N GLN A 200 -18.00 -19.31 3.26
CA GLN A 200 -19.38 -19.20 3.74
C GLN A 200 -20.41 -19.41 2.62
N ARG A 201 -20.00 -19.37 1.35
CA ARG A 201 -20.88 -19.37 0.18
C ARG A 201 -21.85 -18.18 0.22
N GLU A 202 -21.38 -17.08 0.78
CA GLU A 202 -22.07 -15.79 0.80
C GLU A 202 -21.42 -14.89 -0.24
N GLN A 203 -22.21 -13.98 -0.80
CA GLN A 203 -21.68 -12.95 -1.68
C GLN A 203 -22.22 -11.61 -1.24
N ILE A 204 -21.35 -10.87 -0.58
CA ILE A 204 -21.64 -9.59 0.01
C ILE A 204 -20.77 -8.58 -0.72
N SER A 205 -21.41 -7.50 -1.17
CA SER A 205 -20.72 -6.40 -1.81
C SER A 205 -19.54 -5.93 -0.96
N LEU A 206 -18.37 -5.75 -1.57
CA LEU A 206 -17.19 -5.24 -0.86
C LEU A 206 -17.51 -3.92 -0.17
N LEU A 207 -18.27 -3.07 -0.84
CA LEU A 207 -18.67 -1.76 -0.35
C LEU A 207 -19.71 -1.83 0.78
N LYS A 208 -20.08 -3.02 1.27
CA LYS A 208 -20.88 -3.21 2.49
C LYS A 208 -20.06 -3.73 3.67
N ILE A 209 -18.77 -4.02 3.48
CA ILE A 209 -17.86 -4.51 4.52
C ILE A 209 -17.31 -3.32 5.32
N ASP A 210 -17.67 -3.21 6.59
CA ASP A 210 -17.33 -2.08 7.47
C ASP A 210 -15.83 -1.85 7.63
N PRO A 211 -14.98 -2.88 7.84
CA PRO A 211 -13.53 -2.68 7.85
C PRO A 211 -12.99 -2.06 6.55
N LEU A 212 -13.57 -2.41 5.40
CA LEU A 212 -13.17 -1.85 4.11
C LEU A 212 -13.63 -0.40 3.99
N MET A 213 -14.86 -0.11 4.38
CA MET A 213 -15.34 1.28 4.44
C MET A 213 -14.52 2.15 5.37
N GLY A 214 -14.12 1.61 6.52
CA GLY A 214 -13.22 2.27 7.46
C GLY A 214 -11.86 2.57 6.85
N PHE A 215 -11.30 1.66 6.06
CA PHE A 215 -10.07 1.88 5.30
C PHE A 215 -10.24 2.91 4.20
N LEU A 216 -11.29 2.82 3.39
CA LEU A 216 -11.55 3.79 2.31
C LEU A 216 -11.71 5.20 2.87
N ASN A 217 -12.44 5.33 3.99
CA ASN A 217 -12.69 6.59 4.67
C ASN A 217 -11.46 7.18 5.35
N ARG A 218 -10.57 6.37 5.92
CA ARG A 218 -9.45 6.87 6.73
C ARG A 218 -8.13 6.85 6.00
N ASP A 219 -7.97 6.02 4.99
CA ASP A 219 -6.68 5.79 4.37
C ASP A 219 -6.80 6.08 2.87
N ALA A 220 -7.45 5.22 2.09
CA ALA A 220 -7.39 5.26 0.62
C ALA A 220 -7.78 6.59 -0.05
N LEU A 221 -8.83 7.26 0.45
CA LEU A 221 -9.43 8.44 -0.22
C LEU A 221 -9.07 9.76 0.45
N GLN A 222 -8.34 9.73 1.55
CA GLN A 222 -8.04 10.93 2.32
C GLN A 222 -6.91 11.74 1.70
N ASP A 223 -6.98 13.05 1.91
CA ASP A 223 -5.97 14.02 1.48
C ASP A 223 -5.37 14.69 2.72
N TYR A 224 -4.51 13.93 3.41
CA TYR A 224 -3.79 14.39 4.59
C TYR A 224 -2.56 15.22 4.20
N ASP A 225 -1.88 15.78 5.21
CA ASP A 225 -0.55 16.33 4.98
C ASP A 225 0.40 15.16 4.66
N TYR A 226 1.02 15.22 3.47
CA TYR A 226 1.90 14.19 2.90
C TYR A 226 1.22 12.83 2.62
N PRO A 227 0.26 12.77 1.68
CA PRO A 227 -0.60 11.61 1.48
C PRO A 227 -0.14 10.72 0.30
N ALA A 228 1.14 10.73 -0.09
CA ALA A 228 1.56 10.02 -1.30
C ALA A 228 1.25 8.51 -1.27
N GLN A 229 1.18 7.89 -0.09
CA GLN A 229 0.73 6.50 0.08
C GLN A 229 -0.69 6.25 -0.43
N ASN A 230 -1.56 7.27 -0.42
CA ASN A 230 -2.96 7.14 -0.81
C ASN A 230 -3.15 7.20 -2.33
N ILE A 231 -2.21 7.78 -3.07
CA ILE A 231 -2.35 8.05 -4.52
C ILE A 231 -2.73 6.81 -5.34
N PRO A 232 -2.03 5.66 -5.26
CA PRO A 232 -2.41 4.48 -6.05
C PRO A 232 -3.78 3.92 -5.63
N HIS A 233 -4.13 4.01 -4.34
CA HIS A 233 -5.42 3.57 -3.83
C HIS A 233 -6.54 4.47 -4.34
N ARG A 234 -6.39 5.79 -4.22
CA ARG A 234 -7.32 6.78 -4.73
C ARG A 234 -7.58 6.59 -6.21
N ALA A 235 -6.55 6.37 -7.01
CA ALA A 235 -6.67 6.17 -8.45
C ALA A 235 -7.55 4.96 -8.79
N PHE A 236 -7.32 3.81 -8.14
CA PHE A 236 -8.14 2.62 -8.35
C PHE A 236 -9.59 2.80 -7.87
N TRP A 237 -9.80 3.25 -6.63
CA TRP A 237 -11.14 3.36 -6.09
C TRP A 237 -11.99 4.42 -6.82
N SER A 238 -11.37 5.52 -7.25
CA SER A 238 -12.06 6.55 -8.02
C SER A 238 -12.42 6.08 -9.43
N SER A 239 -11.64 5.17 -10.04
CA SER A 239 -11.94 4.67 -11.39
C SER A 239 -13.18 3.78 -11.44
N ILE A 240 -13.57 3.19 -10.32
CA ILE A 240 -14.81 2.41 -10.17
C ILE A 240 -15.94 3.20 -9.47
N GLY A 241 -15.81 4.53 -9.42
CA GLY A 241 -16.86 5.44 -8.92
C GLY A 241 -16.86 5.66 -7.40
N VAL A 242 -15.93 5.06 -6.64
CA VAL A 242 -15.84 5.27 -5.19
C VAL A 242 -15.12 6.59 -4.90
N LEU A 243 -15.90 7.64 -4.66
CA LEU A 243 -15.42 9.00 -4.41
C LEU A 243 -15.65 9.44 -2.95
N ASN A 244 -14.71 10.22 -2.39
CA ASN A 244 -14.74 10.92 -1.09
C ASN A 244 -16.00 10.71 -0.22
N LEU A 245 -16.04 9.59 0.49
CA LEU A 245 -17.16 9.13 1.31
C LEU A 245 -17.49 10.03 2.54
N GLY A 246 -16.61 10.98 2.89
CA GLY A 246 -16.66 11.78 4.13
C GLY A 246 -17.21 13.22 4.03
N ARG A 247 -17.47 13.76 2.83
CA ARG A 247 -18.31 14.96 2.69
C ARG A 247 -19.72 14.44 2.43
N GLY A 248 -20.71 14.79 3.25
CA GLY A 248 -22.09 14.27 3.25
C GLY A 248 -22.88 14.39 1.93
N SER A 249 -22.37 13.75 0.90
CA SER A 249 -22.85 13.55 -0.46
C SER A 249 -22.28 12.16 -0.82
N ALA A 250 -23.00 11.03 -0.78
CA ALA A 250 -24.31 10.82 -1.38
C ALA A 250 -24.53 11.59 -2.71
N ALA A 251 -23.46 11.88 -3.47
CA ALA A 251 -23.57 12.46 -4.80
C ALA A 251 -22.43 12.02 -5.73
N GLY A 252 -22.15 10.71 -5.77
CA GLY A 252 -22.34 10.00 -7.03
C GLY A 252 -23.71 9.32 -6.93
N ASN A 253 -24.43 9.10 -8.04
CA ASN A 253 -25.56 8.18 -7.93
C ASN A 253 -24.98 6.83 -7.45
N GLU A 254 -25.63 6.14 -6.51
CA GLU A 254 -25.23 4.76 -6.17
C GLU A 254 -25.15 3.86 -7.42
N ASP A 255 -25.89 4.24 -8.48
CA ASP A 255 -25.86 3.63 -9.82
C ASP A 255 -24.51 3.78 -10.56
N ASP A 256 -23.64 4.73 -10.18
CA ASP A 256 -22.35 4.98 -10.85
C ASP A 256 -21.20 4.18 -10.22
N VAL A 257 -21.42 3.53 -9.08
CA VAL A 257 -20.39 2.77 -8.37
C VAL A 257 -20.41 1.31 -8.82
N VAL A 258 -19.29 0.83 -9.34
CA VAL A 258 -19.16 -0.55 -9.82
C VAL A 258 -18.56 -1.41 -8.72
N ASP A 259 -19.32 -2.37 -8.20
CA ASP A 259 -18.79 -3.38 -7.29
C ASP A 259 -18.04 -4.46 -8.08
N PRO A 260 -16.70 -4.57 -7.97
CA PRO A 260 -15.93 -5.55 -8.73
C PRO A 260 -16.25 -6.99 -8.32
N LEU A 261 -16.91 -7.25 -7.19
CA LEU A 261 -17.34 -8.61 -6.81
C LEU A 261 -18.80 -8.91 -7.14
N ALA A 262 -19.54 -8.03 -7.82
CA ALA A 262 -20.89 -8.34 -8.27
C ALA A 262 -20.89 -9.46 -9.34
N GLN A 263 -21.93 -10.29 -9.37
CA GLN A 263 -22.08 -11.39 -10.35
C GLN A 263 -22.47 -10.93 -11.76
N ALA A 264 -22.60 -9.62 -12.00
CA ALA A 264 -22.89 -9.13 -13.34
C ALA A 264 -21.73 -9.46 -14.28
N ASP A 265 -22.06 -9.97 -15.47
CA ASP A 265 -21.11 -10.44 -16.48
C ASP A 265 -21.10 -9.54 -17.71
N ASP A 266 -21.33 -8.24 -17.48
CA ASP A 266 -21.15 -7.22 -18.51
C ASP A 266 -19.70 -6.71 -18.53
N GLU A 267 -19.36 -6.02 -19.62
CA GLU A 267 -18.02 -5.49 -19.89
C GLU A 267 -17.51 -4.59 -18.75
N ILE A 268 -18.40 -3.82 -18.12
CA ILE A 268 -18.05 -2.90 -17.02
C ILE A 268 -17.58 -3.69 -15.80
N HIS A 269 -18.30 -4.74 -15.43
CA HIS A 269 -17.93 -5.58 -14.29
C HIS A 269 -16.72 -6.47 -14.59
N GLU A 270 -16.54 -6.93 -15.83
CA GLU A 270 -15.32 -7.62 -16.25
C GLU A 270 -14.09 -6.71 -16.15
N GLU A 271 -14.20 -5.47 -16.60
CA GLU A 271 -13.15 -4.45 -16.49
C GLU A 271 -12.85 -4.14 -15.03
N ALA A 272 -13.86 -3.92 -14.19
CA ALA A 272 -13.68 -3.70 -12.75
C ALA A 272 -13.01 -4.87 -12.04
N ARG A 273 -13.36 -6.13 -12.39
CA ARG A 273 -12.67 -7.34 -11.90
C ARG A 273 -11.22 -7.40 -12.34
N SER A 274 -10.94 -7.06 -13.59
CA SER A 274 -9.58 -7.01 -14.12
C SER A 274 -8.74 -5.95 -13.40
N GLY A 275 -9.33 -4.76 -13.22
CA GLY A 275 -8.75 -3.66 -12.45
C GLY A 275 -8.45 -4.06 -11.01
N LEU A 276 -9.38 -4.72 -10.31
CA LEU A 276 -9.16 -5.20 -8.95
C LEU A 276 -8.01 -6.21 -8.87
N ARG A 277 -7.91 -7.13 -9.84
CA ARG A 277 -6.80 -8.10 -9.92
C ARG A 277 -5.47 -7.39 -10.12
N GLN A 278 -5.42 -6.36 -10.97
CA GLN A 278 -4.21 -5.58 -11.18
C GLN A 278 -3.85 -4.78 -9.93
N TYR A 279 -4.83 -4.10 -9.32
CA TYR A 279 -4.66 -3.38 -8.07
C TYR A 279 -4.11 -4.25 -6.93
N LEU A 280 -4.57 -5.50 -6.78
CA LEU A 280 -4.00 -6.44 -5.81
C LEU A 280 -2.55 -6.81 -6.10
N LYS A 281 -2.17 -6.93 -7.39
CA LYS A 281 -0.77 -7.14 -7.78
C LYS A 281 0.08 -5.92 -7.46
N ASP A 282 -0.44 -4.73 -7.73
CA ASP A 282 0.24 -3.46 -7.49
C ASP A 282 0.46 -3.22 -5.99
N CYS A 283 -0.56 -3.48 -5.15
CA CYS A 283 -0.41 -3.46 -3.70
C CYS A 283 0.68 -4.42 -3.23
N PHE A 284 0.69 -5.67 -3.73
CA PHE A 284 1.74 -6.62 -3.37
C PHE A 284 3.12 -6.21 -3.88
N ALA A 285 3.19 -5.55 -5.04
CA ALA A 285 4.42 -5.03 -5.60
C ALA A 285 5.02 -3.91 -4.76
N ILE A 286 4.19 -3.01 -4.24
CA ILE A 286 4.62 -2.00 -3.28
C ILE A 286 5.30 -2.65 -2.07
N LEU A 287 4.77 -3.78 -1.55
CA LEU A 287 5.35 -4.46 -0.38
C LEU A 287 6.77 -4.93 -0.65
N TYR A 288 6.98 -5.69 -1.73
CA TYR A 288 8.32 -6.25 -1.99
C TYR A 288 9.31 -5.20 -2.48
N VAL A 289 8.86 -4.14 -3.17
CA VAL A 289 9.73 -3.00 -3.54
C VAL A 289 10.16 -2.25 -2.29
N TYR A 290 9.23 -1.99 -1.37
CA TYR A 290 9.56 -1.35 -0.10
C TYR A 290 10.49 -2.22 0.76
N ASP A 291 10.30 -3.55 0.77
CA ASP A 291 11.20 -4.47 1.49
C ASP A 291 12.65 -4.39 0.99
N VAL A 292 12.87 -4.18 -0.32
CA VAL A 292 14.23 -3.92 -0.85
C VAL A 292 14.85 -2.70 -0.17
N VAL A 293 14.11 -1.60 -0.09
CA VAL A 293 14.58 -0.35 0.54
C VAL A 293 14.78 -0.56 2.03
N LEU A 294 13.81 -1.16 2.71
CA LEU A 294 13.83 -1.41 4.16
C LEU A 294 15.06 -2.23 4.57
N ARG A 295 15.35 -3.33 3.86
CA ARG A 295 16.54 -4.15 4.11
C ARG A 295 17.83 -3.40 3.82
N GLN A 296 17.84 -2.54 2.81
CA GLN A 296 19.01 -1.72 2.47
C GLN A 296 19.31 -0.69 3.58
N VAL A 297 18.29 -0.10 4.19
CA VAL A 297 18.47 1.00 5.16
C VAL A 297 18.52 0.56 6.62
N CYS A 298 17.87 -0.55 6.97
CA CYS A 298 17.75 -1.03 8.35
C CYS A 298 18.44 -2.38 8.59
N GLY A 299 18.62 -3.21 7.56
CA GLY A 299 19.09 -4.59 7.73
C GLY A 299 17.96 -5.61 7.67
N SER A 300 18.34 -6.89 7.66
CA SER A 300 17.40 -8.00 7.47
C SER A 300 16.54 -8.29 8.69
N ASP A 301 17.09 -8.14 9.89
CA ASP A 301 16.41 -8.51 11.15
C ASP A 301 15.29 -7.52 11.43
N GLU A 302 15.58 -6.22 11.33
CA GLU A 302 14.61 -5.13 11.46
C GLU A 302 13.52 -5.19 10.39
N ALA A 303 13.86 -5.63 9.16
CA ALA A 303 12.87 -5.83 8.11
C ALA A 303 11.92 -7.00 8.43
N GLU A 304 12.44 -8.09 9.00
CA GLU A 304 11.63 -9.24 9.40
C GLU A 304 10.69 -8.90 10.58
N GLU A 305 11.18 -8.13 11.55
CA GLU A 305 10.37 -7.60 12.65
C GLU A 305 9.26 -6.68 12.14
N PHE A 306 9.61 -5.71 11.26
CA PHE A 306 8.64 -4.79 10.67
C PHE A 306 7.47 -5.52 10.01
N TRP A 307 7.72 -6.52 9.15
CA TRP A 307 6.62 -7.24 8.49
C TRP A 307 5.79 -8.08 9.46
N ALA A 308 6.42 -8.67 10.48
CA ALA A 308 5.69 -9.40 11.50
C ALA A 308 4.73 -8.49 12.27
N GLU A 309 5.20 -7.30 12.66
CA GLU A 309 4.39 -6.26 13.32
C GLU A 309 3.26 -5.76 12.42
N GLU A 310 3.55 -5.40 11.17
CA GLU A 310 2.56 -4.87 10.24
C GLU A 310 1.44 -5.89 9.95
N VAL A 311 1.78 -7.17 9.73
CA VAL A 311 0.78 -8.23 9.55
C VAL A 311 -0.05 -8.45 10.82
N ALA A 312 0.60 -8.44 11.99
CA ALA A 312 -0.09 -8.57 13.27
C ALA A 312 -1.06 -7.39 13.51
N HIS A 313 -0.65 -6.17 13.15
CA HIS A 313 -1.48 -4.97 13.25
C HIS A 313 -2.74 -5.05 12.40
N VAL A 314 -2.66 -5.61 11.19
CA VAL A 314 -3.85 -5.86 10.35
C VAL A 314 -4.81 -6.81 11.06
N PHE A 315 -4.33 -7.91 11.64
CA PHE A 315 -5.19 -8.86 12.38
C PHE A 315 -5.76 -8.25 13.66
N TRP A 316 -4.97 -7.46 14.38
CA TRP A 316 -5.43 -6.74 15.57
C TRP A 316 -6.58 -5.78 15.23
N ARG A 317 -6.48 -5.04 14.12
CA ARG A 317 -7.57 -4.17 13.62
C ARG A 317 -8.85 -4.94 13.27
N LEU A 318 -8.75 -6.23 12.97
CA LEU A 318 -9.87 -7.14 12.72
C LEU A 318 -10.35 -7.88 13.99
N GLY A 319 -9.88 -7.46 15.18
CA GLY A 319 -10.31 -8.01 16.46
C GLY A 319 -9.60 -9.30 16.88
N CYS A 320 -8.51 -9.70 16.21
CA CYS A 320 -7.72 -10.84 16.64
C CYS A 320 -6.78 -10.49 17.80
N GLN A 321 -6.66 -11.43 18.74
CA GLN A 321 -5.56 -11.48 19.69
C GLN A 321 -4.45 -12.32 19.07
N MET A 322 -3.28 -11.72 18.91
CA MET A 322 -2.02 -12.42 18.67
C MET A 322 -1.37 -12.66 20.04
N GLU A 323 -0.64 -13.75 20.24
CA GLU A 323 0.15 -13.90 21.47
C GLU A 323 1.17 -12.76 21.53
N ASP A 324 1.23 -12.06 22.67
CA ASP A 324 2.29 -11.08 22.95
C ASP A 324 3.63 -11.83 22.91
N ASN A 325 4.53 -11.42 22.00
CA ASN A 325 5.93 -11.89 22.02
C ASN A 325 6.66 -11.34 23.25
#